data_AF-A0A420BL07-F1
#
_entry.id   AF-A0A420BL07-F1
#
_cell.length_a   1.000
_cell.length_b   1.000
_cell.length_c   1.000
_cell.angle_alpha   90.00
_cell.angle_beta   90.00
_cell.angle_gamma   90.00
#
_symmetry.space_group_name_H-M   'P 1'
#
loop_
_entity.id
_entity.type
_entity.pdbx_description
1 polymer ?
#
loop_
_entity_poly.entity_id
_entity_poly.type
_entity_poly.pdbx_seq_one_letter_code
_entity_poly.pdbx_strand_id
1 'polypeptide(L)'
;MQLKFNKLLVLLLTLCVNLVCAQQSEQHIDGVYKSSGAAFVINKNKTFLIIAYGTLIKGSWKIENDLIYLQPKNPDAQFYVYARKNPTIKSGMRVCFMGDRLSSAILVGKFPDKMQPLFNEDANCKDFPSVHLFNEKMDTITLLERENQDNDRGIEIPKLMYHFASDDFNDFIVQHMQSSLYHNDFVLKIGKEGLYAVSDQSDEPIRKSTKEEEFSMLEELKFLDQSFDRAFDADFKLVNNGYNTHDDMDQEIELAAYSYDAGKNLYLNRAIPAKELDYKSTDYHYDGILMKFDQIKGTSEPQTAVKILPNPIFIANCDN
;
A
#
# COMPACT_ATOMS: atom_id res chain seq x y z
N MET A 1 -57.73 -23.41 -22.04
CA MET A 1 -56.82 -22.42 -21.39
C MET A 1 -55.76 -23.05 -20.47
N GLN A 2 -55.76 -24.37 -20.21
CA GLN A 2 -54.83 -25.03 -19.29
C GLN A 2 -53.42 -25.30 -19.85
N LEU A 3 -53.25 -25.47 -21.18
CA LEU A 3 -51.95 -25.80 -21.77
C LEU A 3 -50.89 -24.68 -21.67
N LYS A 4 -51.30 -23.42 -21.50
CA LYS A 4 -50.37 -22.28 -21.39
C LYS A 4 -49.79 -22.14 -19.98
N PHE A 5 -50.53 -22.57 -18.95
CA PHE A 5 -50.10 -22.47 -17.56
C PHE A 5 -48.99 -23.48 -17.23
N ASN A 6 -49.11 -24.72 -17.73
CA ASN A 6 -48.07 -25.74 -17.55
C ASN A 6 -46.74 -25.39 -18.22
N LYS A 7 -46.76 -24.72 -19.39
CA LYS A 7 -45.53 -24.27 -20.05
C LYS A 7 -44.84 -23.15 -19.28
N LEU A 8 -45.59 -22.21 -18.73
CA LEU A 8 -45.05 -21.14 -17.88
C LEU A 8 -44.46 -21.70 -16.58
N LEU A 9 -45.13 -22.67 -15.96
CA LEU A 9 -44.66 -23.33 -14.74
C LEU A 9 -43.35 -24.10 -14.96
N VAL A 10 -43.24 -24.84 -16.07
CA VAL A 10 -42.00 -25.55 -16.44
C VAL A 10 -40.85 -24.56 -16.69
N LEU A 11 -41.12 -23.43 -17.35
CA LEU A 11 -40.11 -22.40 -17.61
C LEU A 11 -39.62 -21.74 -16.30
N LEU A 12 -40.55 -21.47 -15.38
CA LEU A 12 -40.23 -20.95 -14.05
C LEU A 12 -39.41 -21.96 -13.23
N LEU A 13 -39.80 -23.24 -13.25
CA LEU A 13 -39.06 -24.31 -12.58
C LEU A 13 -37.65 -24.47 -13.14
N THR A 14 -37.47 -24.42 -14.46
CA THR A 14 -36.12 -24.45 -15.07
C THR A 14 -35.30 -23.21 -14.70
N LEU A 15 -35.90 -22.03 -14.60
CA LEU A 15 -35.21 -20.81 -14.18
C LEU A 15 -34.79 -20.89 -12.70
N CYS A 16 -35.68 -21.39 -11.83
CA CYS A 16 -35.38 -21.61 -10.41
C CYS A 16 -34.28 -22.65 -10.20
N VAL A 17 -34.27 -23.75 -10.97
CA VAL A 17 -33.20 -24.77 -10.88
C VAL A 17 -31.86 -24.20 -11.32
N ASN A 18 -31.81 -23.39 -12.39
CA ASN A 18 -30.58 -22.74 -12.82
C ASN A 18 -30.06 -21.71 -11.79
N LEU A 19 -30.96 -20.95 -11.14
CA LEU A 19 -30.61 -20.03 -10.06
C LEU A 19 -30.07 -20.76 -8.81
N VAL A 20 -30.68 -21.90 -8.44
CA VAL A 20 -30.22 -22.73 -7.31
C VAL A 20 -28.87 -23.39 -7.61
N CYS A 21 -28.65 -23.91 -8.82
CA CYS A 21 -27.36 -24.47 -9.22
C CYS A 21 -26.26 -23.41 -9.29
N ALA A 22 -26.56 -22.19 -9.76
CA ALA A 22 -25.62 -21.06 -9.75
C ALA A 22 -25.30 -20.58 -8.32
N GLN A 23 -26.27 -20.61 -7.40
CA GLN A 23 -26.02 -20.30 -5.98
C GLN A 23 -25.20 -21.39 -5.27
N GLN A 24 -25.35 -22.66 -5.64
CA GLN A 24 -24.58 -23.75 -5.03
C GLN A 24 -23.08 -23.71 -5.41
N SER A 25 -22.73 -23.25 -6.63
CA SER A 25 -21.33 -23.09 -7.02
C SER A 25 -20.62 -21.93 -6.31
N GLU A 26 -21.34 -20.87 -5.96
CA GLU A 26 -20.78 -19.75 -5.19
C GLU A 26 -20.56 -20.08 -3.71
N GLN A 27 -21.30 -21.05 -3.14
CA GLN A 27 -21.46 -21.17 -1.69
C GLN A 27 -20.30 -21.84 -0.91
N HIS A 28 -19.23 -22.32 -1.56
CA HIS A 28 -18.17 -23.09 -0.86
C HIS A 28 -16.73 -22.72 -1.20
N ILE A 29 -16.50 -21.63 -1.95
CA ILE A 29 -15.15 -21.19 -2.32
C ILE A 29 -14.44 -20.41 -1.20
N ASP A 30 -15.17 -19.91 -0.21
CA ASP A 30 -14.56 -19.20 0.92
C ASP A 30 -13.77 -20.17 1.80
N GLY A 31 -12.59 -19.74 2.26
CA GLY A 31 -11.71 -20.53 3.10
C GLY A 31 -10.24 -20.18 2.89
N VAL A 32 -9.37 -20.97 3.53
CA VAL A 32 -7.92 -20.87 3.36
C VAL A 32 -7.45 -21.95 2.40
N TYR A 33 -6.60 -21.58 1.46
CA TYR A 33 -6.01 -22.50 0.48
C TYR A 33 -4.49 -22.37 0.56
N LYS A 34 -3.80 -23.51 0.64
CA LYS A 34 -2.34 -23.56 0.77
C LYS A 34 -1.69 -24.00 -0.54
N SER A 35 -0.70 -23.24 -0.98
CA SER A 35 0.27 -23.63 -2.01
C SER A 35 1.68 -23.68 -1.40
N SER A 36 2.63 -24.28 -2.11
CA SER A 36 4.04 -24.27 -1.68
C SER A 36 4.56 -22.83 -1.61
N GLY A 37 4.65 -22.27 -0.40
CA GLY A 37 5.16 -20.92 -0.15
C GLY A 37 4.14 -19.78 -0.19
N ALA A 38 2.84 -20.09 -0.33
CA ALA A 38 1.79 -19.08 -0.29
C ALA A 38 0.49 -19.59 0.37
N ALA A 39 -0.22 -18.70 1.06
CA ALA A 39 -1.55 -18.92 1.59
C ALA A 39 -2.54 -17.94 0.95
N PHE A 40 -3.70 -18.45 0.53
CA PHE A 40 -4.80 -17.67 -0.04
C PHE A 40 -5.97 -17.71 0.94
N VAL A 41 -6.41 -16.57 1.42
CA VAL A 41 -7.60 -16.42 2.27
C VAL A 41 -8.71 -15.84 1.41
N ILE A 42 -9.72 -16.64 1.07
CA ILE A 42 -10.89 -16.20 0.30
C ILE A 42 -12.04 -15.96 1.28
N ASN A 43 -12.46 -14.70 1.42
CA ASN A 43 -13.48 -14.31 2.39
C ASN A 43 -14.88 -14.27 1.78
N LYS A 44 -15.91 -14.53 2.61
CA LYS A 44 -17.33 -14.47 2.21
C LYS A 44 -17.80 -13.09 1.76
N ASN A 45 -17.17 -12.03 2.25
CA ASN A 45 -17.46 -10.64 1.90
C ASN A 45 -16.83 -10.20 0.56
N LYS A 46 -16.44 -11.14 -0.30
CA LYS A 46 -15.84 -10.90 -1.62
C LYS A 46 -14.45 -10.23 -1.57
N THR A 47 -13.75 -10.29 -0.44
CA THR A 47 -12.32 -9.91 -0.34
C THR A 47 -11.42 -11.13 -0.30
N PHE A 48 -10.14 -10.94 -0.61
CA PHE A 48 -9.12 -11.97 -0.42
C PHE A 48 -7.82 -11.39 0.17
N LEU A 49 -7.00 -12.28 0.74
CA LEU A 49 -5.60 -12.03 1.06
C LEU A 49 -4.73 -13.12 0.45
N ILE A 50 -3.58 -12.75 -0.12
CA ILE A 50 -2.50 -13.67 -0.48
C ILE A 50 -1.30 -13.30 0.38
N ILE A 51 -0.75 -14.30 1.07
CA ILE A 51 0.42 -14.14 1.94
C ILE A 51 1.50 -15.08 1.39
N ALA A 52 2.62 -14.52 0.95
CA ALA A 52 3.72 -15.29 0.36
C ALA A 52 5.05 -14.57 0.60
N TYR A 53 6.06 -15.24 1.18
CA TYR A 53 7.43 -14.75 1.36
C TYR A 53 7.58 -13.23 1.54
N GLY A 54 7.03 -12.68 2.63
CA GLY A 54 7.13 -11.24 2.94
C GLY A 54 6.24 -10.31 2.09
N THR A 55 5.39 -10.87 1.24
CA THR A 55 4.41 -10.15 0.42
C THR A 55 3.00 -10.39 0.94
N LEU A 56 2.23 -9.32 1.06
CA LEU A 56 0.82 -9.34 1.37
C LEU A 56 0.05 -8.66 0.22
N ILE A 57 -0.88 -9.39 -0.40
CA ILE A 57 -1.74 -8.88 -1.47
C ILE A 57 -3.18 -8.95 -1.01
N LYS A 58 -3.85 -7.79 -0.97
CA LYS A 58 -5.27 -7.68 -0.66
C LYS A 58 -6.04 -7.31 -1.92
N GLY A 59 -7.29 -7.73 -2.00
CA GLY A 59 -8.15 -7.32 -3.09
C GLY A 59 -9.57 -7.86 -2.99
N SER A 60 -10.27 -7.86 -4.11
CA SER A 60 -11.63 -8.39 -4.23
C SER A 60 -11.67 -9.59 -5.16
N TRP A 61 -12.71 -10.42 -5.07
CA TRP A 61 -12.85 -11.55 -5.97
C TRP A 61 -14.24 -11.66 -6.58
N LYS A 62 -14.29 -12.21 -7.79
CA LYS A 62 -15.51 -12.55 -8.52
C LYS A 62 -15.39 -13.94 -9.15
N ILE A 63 -16.53 -14.58 -9.39
CA ILE A 63 -16.59 -15.85 -10.13
C ILE A 63 -17.25 -15.59 -11.47
N GLU A 64 -16.64 -16.10 -12.53
CA GLU A 64 -17.25 -16.16 -13.85
C GLU A 64 -17.04 -17.58 -14.40
N ASN A 65 -18.14 -18.29 -14.69
CA ASN A 65 -18.13 -19.72 -15.05
C ASN A 65 -17.45 -20.58 -13.97
N ASP A 66 -16.43 -21.35 -14.34
CA ASP A 66 -15.61 -22.20 -13.46
C ASP A 66 -14.31 -21.52 -13.00
N LEU A 67 -14.21 -20.19 -13.16
CA LEU A 67 -13.03 -19.42 -12.80
C LEU A 67 -13.34 -18.44 -11.65
N ILE A 68 -12.40 -18.34 -10.71
CA ILE A 68 -12.34 -17.24 -9.74
C ILE A 68 -11.23 -16.26 -10.18
N TYR A 69 -11.60 -14.99 -10.21
CA TYR A 69 -10.70 -13.88 -10.49
C TYR A 69 -10.43 -13.17 -9.18
N LEU A 70 -9.19 -13.23 -8.70
CA LEU A 70 -8.72 -12.44 -7.56
C LEU A 70 -8.13 -11.16 -8.13
N GLN A 71 -8.81 -10.04 -7.89
CA GLN A 71 -8.49 -8.72 -8.41
C GLN A 71 -7.76 -7.91 -7.33
N PRO A 72 -6.42 -7.79 -7.41
CA PRO A 72 -5.63 -7.11 -6.40
C PRO A 72 -6.00 -5.64 -6.31
N LYS A 73 -5.95 -5.10 -5.10
CA LYS A 73 -6.02 -3.66 -4.88
C LYS A 73 -4.63 -3.07 -5.14
N ASN A 74 -4.40 -2.68 -6.38
CA ASN A 74 -3.18 -1.95 -6.75
C ASN A 74 -3.19 -0.54 -6.16
N PRO A 75 -2.01 0.05 -5.88
CA PRO A 75 -1.93 1.46 -5.53
C PRO A 75 -2.60 2.33 -6.61
N ASP A 76 -3.34 3.36 -6.18
CA ASP A 76 -3.98 4.32 -7.09
C ASP A 76 -3.02 5.43 -7.57
N ALA A 77 -1.85 5.54 -6.92
CA ALA A 77 -0.77 6.45 -7.28
C ALA A 77 0.60 5.85 -6.93
N GLN A 78 1.65 6.29 -7.63
CA GLN A 78 3.04 5.93 -7.29
C GLN A 78 3.57 6.70 -6.08
N PHE A 79 2.95 7.83 -5.72
CA PHE A 79 3.40 8.67 -4.63
C PHE A 79 2.24 9.09 -3.73
N TYR A 80 2.36 8.82 -2.44
CA TYR A 80 1.51 9.40 -1.40
C TYR A 80 2.32 10.41 -0.60
N VAL A 81 1.75 11.59 -0.36
CA VAL A 81 2.41 12.64 0.41
C VAL A 81 1.63 12.91 1.68
N TYR A 82 2.33 12.90 2.80
CA TYR A 82 1.81 13.24 4.12
C TYR A 82 2.54 14.48 4.62
N ALA A 83 1.83 15.40 5.26
CA ALA A 83 2.36 16.71 5.59
C ALA A 83 1.94 17.15 6.99
N ARG A 84 2.76 18.00 7.60
CA ARG A 84 2.40 18.74 8.81
C ARG A 84 3.06 20.10 8.86
N LYS A 85 2.50 20.95 9.70
CA LYS A 85 3.10 22.23 10.07
C LYS A 85 4.01 21.99 11.26
N ASN A 86 5.31 22.12 11.04
CA ASN A 86 6.32 21.97 12.06
C ASN A 86 6.87 23.36 12.46
N PRO A 87 6.51 23.88 13.64
CA PRO A 87 6.92 25.21 14.07
C PRO A 87 8.43 25.32 14.38
N THR A 88 9.17 24.21 14.43
CA THR A 88 10.63 24.22 14.61
C THR A 88 11.38 24.53 13.32
N ILE A 89 10.79 24.26 12.16
CA ILE A 89 11.34 24.61 10.85
C ILE A 89 10.99 26.07 10.56
N LYS A 90 11.96 26.97 10.70
CA LYS A 90 11.77 28.43 10.57
C LYS A 90 11.84 28.92 9.12
N SER A 91 12.57 28.22 8.27
CA SER A 91 12.74 28.52 6.86
C SER A 91 12.85 27.23 6.06
N GLY A 92 12.38 27.25 4.82
CA GLY A 92 12.46 26.09 3.94
C GLY A 92 11.42 25.02 4.27
N MET A 93 11.75 23.77 3.96
CA MET A 93 10.94 22.61 4.32
C MET A 93 11.78 21.35 4.45
N ARG A 94 11.30 20.40 5.26
CA ARG A 94 11.89 19.07 5.40
C ARG A 94 11.04 18.06 4.64
N VAL A 95 11.69 17.17 3.91
CA VAL A 95 11.02 16.06 3.21
C VAL A 95 11.76 14.76 3.53
N CYS A 96 11.05 13.79 4.07
CA CYS A 96 11.51 12.42 4.18
C CYS A 96 10.95 11.62 3.00
N PHE A 97 11.82 10.88 2.31
CA PHE A 97 11.42 9.96 1.26
C PHE A 97 11.48 8.54 1.82
N MET A 98 10.37 7.82 1.67
CA MET A 98 10.15 6.48 2.17
C MET A 98 9.66 5.58 1.04
N GLY A 99 9.92 4.30 1.16
CA GLY A 99 9.56 3.30 0.16
C GLY A 99 10.76 2.43 -0.17
N ASP A 100 10.44 1.25 -0.67
CA ASP A 100 11.46 0.34 -1.14
C ASP A 100 12.09 0.87 -2.43
N ARG A 101 13.37 0.59 -2.59
CA ARG A 101 14.15 0.80 -3.82
C ARG A 101 14.41 2.23 -4.28
N LEU A 102 13.80 3.29 -3.72
CA LEU A 102 14.03 4.72 -4.05
C LEU A 102 14.75 4.96 -5.40
N SER A 103 15.95 5.54 -5.57
CA SER A 103 16.72 5.60 -6.86
C SER A 103 16.73 6.93 -7.60
N SER A 104 17.57 7.00 -8.65
CA SER A 104 17.73 8.14 -9.57
C SER A 104 16.62 8.27 -10.62
N ALA A 105 15.74 7.27 -10.74
CA ALA A 105 14.59 7.32 -11.65
C ALA A 105 13.49 8.26 -11.11
N ILE A 106 13.39 8.39 -9.79
CA ILE A 106 12.47 9.30 -9.11
C ILE A 106 13.02 10.72 -9.22
N LEU A 107 12.20 11.64 -9.73
CA LEU A 107 12.50 13.07 -9.73
C LEU A 107 11.60 13.82 -8.75
N VAL A 108 12.20 14.79 -8.06
CA VAL A 108 11.49 15.70 -7.16
C VAL A 108 11.90 17.14 -7.42
N GLY A 109 10.96 18.07 -7.29
CA GLY A 109 11.28 19.49 -7.31
C GLY A 109 10.14 20.39 -7.75
N LYS A 110 10.49 21.58 -8.25
CA LYS A 110 9.54 22.53 -8.83
C LYS A 110 9.51 22.38 -10.35
N PHE A 111 8.37 21.96 -10.88
CA PHE A 111 8.12 21.88 -12.32
C PHE A 111 8.05 23.27 -12.97
N PRO A 112 8.52 23.44 -14.23
CA PRO A 112 9.23 22.44 -15.06
C PRO A 112 10.76 22.46 -14.91
N ASP A 113 11.32 23.45 -14.21
CA ASP A 113 12.73 23.84 -14.39
C ASP A 113 13.69 23.42 -13.27
N LYS A 114 13.17 22.96 -12.13
CA LYS A 114 13.97 22.60 -10.94
C LYS A 114 13.70 21.16 -10.49
N MET A 115 13.58 20.22 -11.43
CA MET A 115 13.45 18.80 -11.11
C MET A 115 14.84 18.19 -10.89
N GLN A 116 15.03 17.46 -9.80
CA GLN A 116 16.28 16.79 -9.44
C GLN A 116 16.05 15.29 -9.26
N PRO A 117 16.99 14.43 -9.68
CA PRO A 117 16.97 13.03 -9.29
C PRO A 117 17.00 12.91 -7.76
N LEU A 118 16.27 11.94 -7.21
CA LEU A 118 16.27 11.73 -5.76
C LEU A 118 17.65 11.24 -5.29
N PHE A 119 18.22 10.25 -5.97
CA PHE A 119 19.57 9.75 -5.74
C PHE A 119 20.46 9.88 -6.98
N ASN A 120 21.78 9.77 -6.81
CA ASN A 120 22.69 9.48 -7.92
C ASN A 120 22.43 8.09 -8.51
N GLU A 121 22.94 7.87 -9.73
CA GLU A 121 22.96 6.54 -10.36
C GLU A 121 23.71 5.54 -9.47
N ASP A 122 23.26 4.28 -9.53
CA ASP A 122 23.81 3.12 -8.79
C ASP A 122 23.87 3.27 -7.25
N ALA A 123 23.11 4.19 -6.67
CA ALA A 123 22.95 4.30 -5.23
C ALA A 123 22.25 3.05 -4.66
N ASN A 124 23.02 2.05 -4.20
CA ASN A 124 22.51 0.84 -3.55
C ASN A 124 22.77 0.80 -2.02
N CYS A 125 23.60 1.71 -1.50
CA CYS A 125 24.01 1.82 -0.10
C CYS A 125 23.31 2.99 0.62
N LYS A 126 21.98 3.04 0.56
CA LYS A 126 21.22 4.20 1.08
C LYS A 126 21.08 4.13 2.60
N ASP A 127 21.42 5.22 3.27
CA ASP A 127 21.09 5.38 4.69
C ASP A 127 19.58 5.62 4.87
N PHE A 128 19.03 5.02 5.92
CA PHE A 128 17.68 5.29 6.40
C PHE A 128 17.76 6.12 7.69
N PRO A 129 16.92 7.17 7.85
CA PRO A 129 15.90 7.66 6.92
C PRO A 129 16.48 8.62 5.86
N SER A 130 15.89 8.63 4.65
CA SER A 130 16.28 9.56 3.58
C SER A 130 15.59 10.92 3.75
N VAL A 131 16.17 11.78 4.60
CA VAL A 131 15.62 13.10 4.96
C VAL A 131 16.43 14.22 4.35
N HIS A 132 15.76 15.11 3.60
CA HIS A 132 16.37 16.31 3.03
C HIS A 132 15.75 17.58 3.62
N LEU A 133 16.60 18.58 3.92
CA LEU A 133 16.18 19.92 4.32
C LEU A 133 16.40 20.87 3.14
N PHE A 134 15.31 21.27 2.48
CA PHE A 134 15.34 22.27 1.44
C PHE A 134 15.44 23.67 2.07
N ASN A 135 16.39 24.49 1.61
CA ASN A 135 16.54 25.87 2.09
C ASN A 135 15.36 26.77 1.73
N GLU A 136 14.71 26.48 0.59
CA GLU A 136 13.52 27.18 0.11
C GLU A 136 12.31 26.25 0.21
N LYS A 137 11.17 26.78 0.66
CA LYS A 137 9.91 26.05 0.63
C LYS A 137 9.37 26.09 -0.80
N MET A 138 9.05 24.93 -1.35
CA MET A 138 8.38 24.84 -2.64
C MET A 138 6.88 25.06 -2.44
N ASP A 139 6.24 25.94 -3.20
CA ASP A 139 4.77 26.10 -3.18
C ASP A 139 4.05 24.83 -3.63
N THR A 140 4.72 24.05 -4.49
CA THR A 140 4.23 22.77 -5.00
C THR A 140 5.39 21.79 -5.07
N ILE A 141 5.23 20.62 -4.46
CA ILE A 141 6.14 19.49 -4.61
C ILE A 141 5.69 18.71 -5.84
N THR A 142 6.55 18.61 -6.84
CA THR A 142 6.30 17.75 -8.01
C THR A 142 7.11 16.47 -7.89
N LEU A 143 6.48 15.33 -8.16
CA LEU A 143 7.07 13.99 -8.12
C LEU A 143 6.74 13.25 -9.41
N LEU A 144 7.72 12.53 -9.97
CA LEU A 144 7.49 11.58 -11.05
C LEU A 144 8.55 10.48 -11.01
N GLU A 145 8.23 9.32 -11.57
CA GLU A 145 9.17 8.23 -11.78
C GLU A 145 9.37 8.04 -13.29
N ARG A 146 10.60 8.23 -13.78
CA ARG A 146 10.88 8.19 -15.22
C ARG A 146 10.75 6.79 -15.82
N GLU A 147 11.10 5.80 -15.02
CA GLU A 147 11.23 4.40 -15.40
C GLU A 147 10.63 3.55 -14.29
N ASN A 148 9.67 2.69 -14.63
CA ASN A 148 9.09 1.73 -13.70
C ASN A 148 10.10 0.60 -13.49
N GLN A 149 11.06 0.82 -12.60
CA GLN A 149 12.01 -0.22 -12.23
C GLN A 149 11.24 -1.43 -11.70
N ASP A 150 11.66 -2.64 -12.08
CA ASP A 150 11.12 -3.91 -11.59
C ASP A 150 9.67 -4.25 -12.02
N ASN A 151 9.22 -3.68 -13.14
CA ASN A 151 7.99 -4.13 -13.79
C ASN A 151 8.21 -5.39 -14.66
N ASP A 152 8.83 -6.42 -14.09
CA ASP A 152 9.12 -7.68 -14.79
C ASP A 152 7.84 -8.41 -15.22
N ARG A 153 6.70 -8.05 -14.62
CA ARG A 153 5.37 -8.60 -14.88
C ARG A 153 4.64 -7.92 -16.05
N GLY A 154 5.23 -6.88 -16.65
CA GLY A 154 4.67 -6.17 -17.80
C GLY A 154 3.35 -5.46 -17.51
N ILE A 155 3.13 -5.04 -16.26
CA ILE A 155 1.89 -4.39 -15.83
C ILE A 155 1.91 -2.94 -16.30
N GLU A 156 0.81 -2.46 -16.89
CA GLU A 156 0.72 -1.07 -17.30
C GLU A 156 0.54 -0.17 -16.08
N ILE A 157 1.62 0.47 -15.65
CA ILE A 157 1.60 1.52 -14.61
C ILE A 157 1.59 2.87 -15.32
N PRO A 158 0.56 3.71 -15.11
CA PRO A 158 0.47 5.03 -15.74
C PRO A 158 1.70 5.89 -15.46
N LYS A 159 2.32 6.42 -16.53
CA LYS A 159 3.42 7.39 -16.43
C LYS A 159 2.87 8.78 -16.12
N LEU A 160 2.76 9.06 -14.83
CA LEU A 160 2.17 10.30 -14.33
C LEU A 160 3.21 11.18 -13.63
N MET A 161 2.96 12.49 -13.71
CA MET A 161 3.59 13.49 -12.87
C MET A 161 2.57 13.96 -11.84
N TYR A 162 2.98 14.02 -10.58
CA TYR A 162 2.13 14.30 -9.44
C TYR A 162 2.52 15.64 -8.81
N HIS A 163 1.53 16.47 -8.50
CA HIS A 163 1.72 17.79 -7.92
C HIS A 163 0.97 17.91 -6.59
N PHE A 164 1.69 18.32 -5.55
CA PHE A 164 1.15 18.48 -4.21
C PHE A 164 1.38 19.90 -3.73
N ALA A 165 0.30 20.65 -3.48
CA ALA A 165 0.39 21.99 -2.89
C ALA A 165 0.95 21.88 -1.47
N SER A 166 1.91 22.75 -1.13
CA SER A 166 2.54 22.74 0.19
C SER A 166 1.79 23.59 1.22
N ASP A 167 0.92 24.49 0.77
CA ASP A 167 0.08 25.39 1.57
C ASP A 167 0.80 25.95 2.81
N ASP A 168 0.37 25.57 4.01
CA ASP A 168 0.93 26.01 5.29
C ASP A 168 1.93 24.99 5.90
N PHE A 169 2.10 23.84 5.24
CA PHE A 169 2.96 22.75 5.68
C PHE A 169 4.44 22.99 5.33
N ASN A 170 5.35 22.44 6.11
CA ASN A 170 6.79 22.60 5.90
C ASN A 170 7.59 21.35 6.29
N ASP A 171 6.89 20.24 6.54
CA ASP A 171 7.46 18.98 6.98
C ASP A 171 6.64 17.87 6.31
N PHE A 172 7.28 17.08 5.47
CA PHE A 172 6.63 16.16 4.55
C PHE A 172 7.23 14.77 4.61
N ILE A 173 6.40 13.77 4.34
CA ILE A 173 6.78 12.38 4.06
C ILE A 173 6.25 12.04 2.69
N VAL A 174 7.13 11.63 1.79
CA VAL A 174 6.81 11.12 0.47
C VAL A 174 6.99 9.61 0.53
N GLN A 175 5.90 8.86 0.40
CA GLN A 175 5.91 7.41 0.32
C GLN A 175 5.80 7.00 -1.15
N HIS A 176 6.81 6.31 -1.66
CA HIS A 176 6.86 5.78 -3.02
C HIS A 176 6.34 4.33 -3.05
N MET A 177 5.48 4.05 -4.02
CA MET A 177 4.94 2.72 -4.31
C MET A 177 5.72 2.11 -5.48
N GLN A 178 6.59 1.14 -5.19
CA GLN A 178 7.36 0.43 -6.20
C GLN A 178 6.47 -0.36 -7.18
N SER A 179 6.94 -0.53 -8.41
CA SER A 179 6.20 -1.23 -9.47
C SER A 179 5.80 -2.66 -9.12
N SER A 180 6.57 -3.35 -8.28
CA SER A 180 6.32 -4.74 -7.88
C SER A 180 5.06 -4.93 -7.02
N LEU A 181 4.52 -3.85 -6.45
CA LEU A 181 3.26 -3.82 -5.70
C LEU A 181 2.03 -3.84 -6.63
N TYR A 182 2.22 -3.62 -7.92
CA TYR A 182 1.15 -3.73 -8.90
C TYR A 182 1.05 -5.20 -9.34
N HIS A 183 -0.19 -5.68 -9.46
CA HIS A 183 -0.51 -7.05 -9.83
C HIS A 183 -1.64 -7.07 -10.87
N ASN A 184 -1.55 -8.01 -11.82
CA ASN A 184 -2.68 -8.41 -12.65
C ASN A 184 -3.64 -9.30 -11.82
N ASP A 185 -4.84 -9.50 -12.33
CA ASP A 185 -5.78 -10.47 -11.77
C ASP A 185 -5.14 -11.87 -11.69
N PHE A 186 -5.25 -12.52 -10.54
CA PHE A 186 -4.92 -13.94 -10.42
C PHE A 186 -6.16 -14.75 -10.84
N VAL A 187 -6.01 -15.56 -11.87
CA VAL A 187 -7.09 -16.38 -12.40
C VAL A 187 -6.88 -17.83 -11.98
N LEU A 188 -7.81 -18.36 -11.19
CA LEU A 188 -7.77 -19.74 -10.72
C LEU A 188 -9.03 -20.48 -11.21
N LYS A 189 -8.85 -21.72 -11.64
CA LYS A 189 -9.95 -22.62 -11.97
C LYS A 189 -10.46 -23.31 -10.70
N ILE A 190 -11.77 -23.37 -10.55
CA ILE A 190 -12.46 -24.04 -9.46
C ILE A 190 -12.60 -25.51 -9.83
N GLY A 191 -11.89 -26.39 -9.12
CA GLY A 191 -12.01 -27.84 -9.30
C GLY A 191 -12.53 -28.54 -8.05
N LYS A 192 -12.67 -29.86 -8.14
CA LYS A 192 -13.22 -30.69 -7.05
C LYS A 192 -12.27 -30.80 -5.85
N GLU A 193 -10.97 -30.78 -6.07
CA GLU A 193 -9.95 -30.93 -5.01
C GLU A 193 -9.44 -29.60 -4.46
N GLY A 194 -9.75 -28.47 -5.12
CA GLY A 194 -9.21 -27.17 -4.77
C GLY A 194 -9.21 -26.19 -5.94
N LEU A 195 -8.36 -25.18 -5.83
CA LEU A 195 -8.13 -24.16 -6.86
C LEU A 195 -6.93 -24.55 -7.72
N TYR A 196 -6.97 -24.24 -9.01
CA TYR A 196 -5.88 -24.56 -9.95
C TYR A 196 -5.42 -23.28 -10.64
N ALA A 197 -4.11 -22.98 -10.59
CA ALA A 197 -3.57 -21.82 -11.29
C ALA A 197 -3.68 -22.00 -12.81
N VAL A 198 -4.36 -21.08 -13.49
CA VAL A 198 -4.54 -21.16 -14.95
C VAL A 198 -3.23 -20.83 -15.69
N SER A 199 -2.40 -19.97 -15.11
CA SER A 199 -1.13 -19.52 -15.69
C SER A 199 -0.05 -20.59 -15.74
N ASP A 200 -0.05 -21.51 -14.78
CA ASP A 200 1.12 -22.35 -14.51
C ASP A 200 1.07 -23.69 -15.24
N GLN A 201 -0.04 -23.99 -15.95
CA GLN A 201 -0.35 -25.31 -16.53
C GLN A 201 -0.15 -26.46 -15.53
N SER A 202 -0.16 -26.16 -14.23
CA SER A 202 0.03 -27.12 -13.17
C SER A 202 -1.30 -27.80 -12.88
N ASP A 203 -1.29 -29.13 -12.92
CA ASP A 203 -2.41 -29.96 -12.49
C ASP A 203 -2.44 -30.14 -10.96
N GLU A 204 -1.55 -29.49 -10.22
CA GLU A 204 -1.54 -29.55 -8.76
C GLU A 204 -2.58 -28.59 -8.16
N PRO A 205 -3.57 -29.10 -7.40
CA PRO A 205 -4.54 -28.23 -6.74
C PRO A 205 -3.90 -27.52 -5.55
N ILE A 206 -4.18 -26.23 -5.44
CA ILE A 206 -4.11 -25.46 -4.21
C ILE A 206 -5.27 -25.95 -3.33
N ARG A 207 -4.95 -26.82 -2.37
CA ARG A 207 -5.96 -27.49 -1.55
C ARG A 207 -6.43 -26.58 -0.42
N LYS A 208 -7.70 -26.74 -0.06
CA LYS A 208 -8.28 -26.08 1.10
C LYS A 208 -7.60 -26.61 2.36
N SER A 209 -7.21 -25.71 3.25
CA SER A 209 -6.64 -25.99 4.57
C SER A 209 -7.49 -25.31 5.64
N THR A 210 -7.28 -25.67 6.91
CA THR A 210 -7.95 -24.99 8.03
C THR A 210 -7.21 -23.70 8.40
N LYS A 211 -7.93 -22.75 9.02
CA LYS A 211 -7.29 -21.49 9.46
C LYS A 211 -6.24 -21.76 10.53
N GLU A 212 -6.51 -22.73 11.39
CA GLU A 212 -5.69 -23.14 12.53
C GLU A 212 -4.40 -23.88 12.10
N GLU A 213 -4.40 -24.50 10.92
CA GLU A 213 -3.22 -25.12 10.31
C GLU A 213 -2.23 -24.08 9.75
N GLU A 214 -2.73 -22.94 9.26
CA GLU A 214 -1.92 -21.92 8.57
C GLU A 214 -1.63 -20.70 9.43
N PHE A 215 -2.53 -20.35 10.35
CA PHE A 215 -2.43 -19.17 11.20
C PHE A 215 -2.54 -19.58 12.65
N SER A 216 -1.50 -19.26 13.41
CA SER A 216 -1.41 -19.63 14.82
C SER A 216 -2.47 -18.92 15.69
N MET A 217 -2.93 -17.74 15.25
CA MET A 217 -3.94 -16.93 15.93
C MET A 217 -4.81 -16.18 14.91
N LEU A 218 -6.13 -16.17 15.08
CA LEU A 218 -7.06 -15.39 14.24
C LEU A 218 -6.75 -13.88 14.24
N GLU A 219 -6.16 -13.37 15.31
CA GLU A 219 -5.72 -11.97 15.42
C GLU A 219 -4.60 -11.63 14.44
N GLU A 220 -3.75 -12.58 14.05
CA GLU A 220 -2.68 -12.38 13.07
C GLU A 220 -3.26 -12.06 11.68
N LEU A 221 -4.29 -12.79 11.26
CA LEU A 221 -4.99 -12.53 10.00
C LEU A 221 -5.68 -11.15 9.99
N LYS A 222 -6.31 -10.79 11.11
CA LYS A 222 -6.94 -9.48 11.26
C LYS A 222 -5.91 -8.38 11.21
N PHE A 223 -4.77 -8.58 11.87
CA PHE A 223 -3.66 -7.66 11.86
C PHE A 223 -3.10 -7.45 10.44
N LEU A 224 -2.84 -8.53 9.69
CA LEU A 224 -2.38 -8.46 8.31
C LEU A 224 -3.40 -7.74 7.41
N ASP A 225 -4.69 -8.04 7.56
CA ASP A 225 -5.73 -7.35 6.78
C ASP A 225 -5.72 -5.83 7.02
N GLN A 226 -5.48 -5.41 8.27
CA GLN A 226 -5.44 -4.01 8.69
C GLN A 226 -4.10 -3.33 8.34
N SER A 227 -2.97 -4.03 8.35
CA SER A 227 -1.67 -3.45 8.01
C SER A 227 -1.63 -3.00 6.57
N PHE A 228 -2.27 -3.74 5.66
CA PHE A 228 -2.46 -3.31 4.28
C PHE A 228 -3.17 -1.96 4.21
N ASP A 229 -4.32 -1.83 4.88
CA ASP A 229 -5.11 -0.59 4.83
C ASP A 229 -4.34 0.59 5.44
N ARG A 230 -3.54 0.37 6.49
CA ARG A 230 -2.67 1.42 7.05
C ARG A 230 -1.54 1.82 6.10
N ALA A 231 -0.96 0.86 5.40
CA ALA A 231 0.13 1.13 4.46
C ALA A 231 -0.34 1.90 3.21
N PHE A 232 -1.57 1.63 2.72
CA PHE A 232 -2.06 2.11 1.42
C PHE A 232 -3.25 3.10 1.46
N ASP A 233 -4.07 3.10 2.51
CA ASP A 233 -5.30 3.91 2.61
C ASP A 233 -5.35 4.84 3.82
N ALA A 234 -4.22 5.14 4.44
CA ALA A 234 -4.20 5.97 5.63
C ALA A 234 -4.47 7.46 5.33
N ASP A 235 -5.45 8.04 6.04
CA ASP A 235 -5.69 9.49 6.03
C ASP A 235 -4.56 10.27 6.72
N PHE A 236 -3.80 9.62 7.61
CA PHE A 236 -2.65 10.19 8.30
C PHE A 236 -1.67 9.11 8.74
N LYS A 237 -0.41 9.50 8.95
CA LYS A 237 0.62 8.66 9.57
C LYS A 237 1.03 9.18 10.94
N LEU A 238 1.32 8.25 11.85
CA LEU A 238 1.92 8.52 13.16
C LEU A 238 3.41 8.18 13.08
N VAL A 239 4.25 9.18 13.28
CA VAL A 239 5.66 9.06 12.95
C VAL A 239 6.51 9.52 14.12
N ASN A 240 7.42 8.68 14.60
CA ASN A 240 8.38 9.09 15.62
C ASN A 240 9.59 9.80 14.97
N ASN A 241 10.49 10.33 15.80
CA ASN A 241 11.67 11.06 15.30
C ASN A 241 12.70 10.14 14.60
N GLY A 242 12.63 8.82 14.81
CA GLY A 242 13.35 7.80 14.06
C GLY A 242 12.71 7.45 12.70
N TYR A 243 11.63 8.14 12.31
CA TYR A 243 10.86 7.91 11.09
C TYR A 243 10.21 6.52 10.98
N ASN A 244 9.95 5.87 12.11
CA ASN A 244 9.04 4.74 12.15
C ASN A 244 7.61 5.26 11.93
N THR A 245 6.92 4.78 10.88
CA THR A 245 5.53 5.14 10.57
C THR A 245 4.49 4.24 11.24
N HIS A 246 4.95 3.20 11.95
CA HIS A 246 4.12 2.23 12.67
C HIS A 246 3.16 1.43 11.77
N ASP A 247 3.41 1.41 10.46
CA ASP A 247 2.57 0.68 9.49
C ASP A 247 2.76 -0.84 9.64
N ASP A 248 4.00 -1.26 9.96
CA ASP A 248 4.45 -2.66 10.04
C ASP A 248 4.59 -3.20 11.49
N MET A 249 4.04 -2.50 12.49
CA MET A 249 4.15 -2.91 13.89
C MET A 249 3.12 -3.97 14.26
N ASP A 250 3.50 -4.92 15.12
CA ASP A 250 2.67 -6.03 15.60
C ASP A 250 1.38 -5.61 16.33
N GLN A 251 1.26 -4.34 16.72
CA GLN A 251 0.09 -3.77 17.36
C GLN A 251 -0.22 -2.37 16.84
N GLU A 252 -1.51 -2.03 16.82
CA GLU A 252 -1.98 -0.69 16.51
C GLU A 252 -1.68 0.27 17.66
N ILE A 253 -1.32 1.51 17.34
CA ILE A 253 -1.13 2.56 18.35
C ILE A 253 -2.47 2.97 18.97
N GLU A 254 -2.65 2.67 20.24
CA GLU A 254 -3.82 3.11 21.02
C GLU A 254 -3.73 4.62 21.35
N LEU A 255 -4.27 5.47 20.48
CA LEU A 255 -4.27 6.93 20.68
C LEU A 255 -4.92 7.39 21.99
N ALA A 256 -5.77 6.56 22.62
CA ALA A 256 -6.35 6.83 23.94
C ALA A 256 -5.29 6.96 25.05
N ALA A 257 -4.13 6.31 24.88
CA ALA A 257 -2.98 6.41 25.77
C ALA A 257 -2.19 7.72 25.62
N TYR A 258 -2.53 8.57 24.65
CA TYR A 258 -1.80 9.78 24.32
C TYR A 258 -2.60 11.07 24.59
N SER A 259 -1.91 12.16 24.89
CA SER A 259 -2.48 13.52 24.85
C SER A 259 -2.07 14.20 23.54
N TYR A 260 -3.01 14.88 22.88
CA TYR A 260 -2.76 15.56 21.62
C TYR A 260 -2.38 17.02 21.87
N ASP A 261 -1.22 17.44 21.37
CA ASP A 261 -0.76 18.83 21.30
C ASP A 261 -1.08 19.38 19.90
N ALA A 262 -2.23 20.07 19.77
CA ALA A 262 -2.67 20.66 18.51
C ALA A 262 -1.74 21.78 18.01
N GLY A 263 -1.04 22.49 18.92
CA GLY A 263 -0.13 23.57 18.54
C GLY A 263 1.14 23.06 17.85
N LYS A 264 1.53 21.82 18.15
CA LYS A 264 2.65 21.13 17.51
C LYS A 264 2.21 20.03 16.55
N ASN A 265 0.94 19.66 16.50
CA ASN A 265 0.44 18.49 15.76
C ASN A 265 1.20 17.20 16.11
N LEU A 266 1.25 16.86 17.40
CA LEU A 266 1.87 15.62 17.90
C LEU A 266 1.09 15.02 19.08
N TYR A 267 1.28 13.73 19.31
CA TYR A 267 0.76 12.96 20.42
C TYR A 267 1.88 12.67 21.42
N LEU A 268 1.57 12.83 22.70
CA LEU A 268 2.49 12.58 23.82
C LEU A 268 1.97 11.44 24.67
N ASN A 269 2.80 10.42 24.90
CA ASN A 269 2.41 9.26 25.68
C ASN A 269 2.14 9.68 27.15
N ARG A 270 0.93 9.43 27.66
CA ARG A 270 0.53 9.84 29.02
C ARG A 270 1.27 9.07 30.13
N ALA A 271 1.83 7.91 29.82
CA ALA A 271 2.57 7.10 30.78
C ALA A 271 3.98 7.66 31.05
N ILE A 272 4.52 8.48 30.14
CA ILE A 272 5.87 9.07 30.28
C ILE A 272 5.75 10.46 30.90
N PRO A 273 6.39 10.73 32.05
CA PRO A 273 6.42 12.07 32.64
C PRO A 273 6.97 13.11 31.65
N ALA A 274 6.37 14.31 31.63
CA ALA A 274 6.71 15.34 30.63
C ALA A 274 8.20 15.75 30.61
N LYS A 275 8.93 15.57 31.72
CA LYS A 275 10.37 15.86 31.84
C LYS A 275 11.27 14.76 31.26
N GLU A 276 10.72 13.56 31.06
CA GLU A 276 11.42 12.37 30.55
C GLU A 276 11.14 12.13 29.06
N LEU A 277 10.24 12.93 28.46
CA LEU A 277 10.00 12.91 27.02
C LEU A 277 11.22 13.43 26.26
N ASP A 278 11.77 12.61 25.37
CA ASP A 278 12.90 12.95 24.52
C ASP A 278 12.42 13.35 23.12
N TYR A 279 12.28 14.67 22.93
CA TYR A 279 11.90 15.28 21.65
C TYR A 279 12.95 15.16 20.54
N LYS A 280 14.10 14.56 20.82
CA LYS A 280 15.20 14.38 19.87
C LYS A 280 15.63 12.92 19.71
N SER A 281 15.00 11.99 20.42
CA SER A 281 15.31 10.56 20.30
C SER A 281 15.24 10.13 18.85
N THR A 282 16.30 9.50 18.34
CA THR A 282 16.33 8.87 17.02
C THR A 282 16.13 7.36 17.12
N ASP A 283 15.76 6.85 18.30
CA ASP A 283 15.43 5.44 18.48
C ASP A 283 14.16 5.12 17.69
N TYR A 284 14.27 4.13 16.80
CA TYR A 284 13.22 3.69 15.90
C TYR A 284 11.99 3.16 16.65
N HIS A 285 12.14 2.69 17.89
CA HIS A 285 11.07 2.17 18.73
C HIS A 285 10.63 3.15 19.83
N TYR A 286 11.05 4.41 19.75
CA TYR A 286 10.64 5.41 20.74
C TYR A 286 9.26 5.97 20.44
N ASP A 287 8.27 5.52 21.21
CA ASP A 287 6.87 5.88 21.02
C ASP A 287 6.39 6.92 22.04
N GLY A 288 7.30 7.59 22.74
CA GLY A 288 6.92 8.64 23.68
C GLY A 288 6.31 9.87 23.01
N ILE A 289 6.68 10.11 21.75
CA ILE A 289 6.24 11.25 20.94
C ILE A 289 5.95 10.77 19.53
N LEU A 290 4.71 10.97 19.08
CA LEU A 290 4.27 10.61 17.74
C LEU A 290 3.80 11.86 16.99
N MET A 291 4.44 12.17 15.89
CA MET A 291 4.08 13.27 15.00
C MET A 291 2.96 12.81 14.07
N LYS A 292 1.89 13.61 13.96
CA LYS A 292 0.82 13.32 13.02
C LYS A 292 1.11 14.02 11.70
N PHE A 293 1.19 13.26 10.61
CA PHE A 293 1.28 13.77 9.24
C PHE A 293 -0.01 13.44 8.50
N ASP A 294 -0.74 14.46 8.08
CA ASP A 294 -1.99 14.32 7.34
C ASP A 294 -1.72 14.05 5.86
N GLN A 295 -2.45 13.12 5.26
CA GLN A 295 -2.34 12.89 3.82
C GLN A 295 -2.82 14.12 3.05
N ILE A 296 -2.01 14.59 2.11
CA ILE A 296 -2.42 15.66 1.19
C ILE A 296 -2.70 15.06 -0.18
N LYS A 297 -3.87 15.38 -0.74
CA LYS A 297 -4.24 14.92 -2.08
C LYS A 297 -3.62 15.85 -3.11
N GLY A 298 -2.89 15.25 -4.05
CA GLY A 298 -2.32 15.96 -5.19
C GLY A 298 -3.21 15.89 -6.43
N THR A 299 -2.75 16.53 -7.49
CA THR A 299 -3.26 16.33 -8.85
C THR A 299 -2.22 15.58 -9.67
N SER A 300 -2.66 14.79 -10.65
CA SER A 300 -1.78 14.08 -11.57
C SER A 300 -2.05 14.44 -13.02
N GLU A 301 -1.01 14.52 -13.83
CA GLU A 301 -1.10 14.67 -15.28
C GLU A 301 -0.17 13.70 -16.00
N PRO A 302 -0.41 13.38 -17.29
CA PRO A 302 0.52 12.58 -18.08
C PRO A 302 1.91 13.20 -18.06
N GLN A 303 2.93 12.38 -17.86
CA GLN A 303 4.31 12.85 -17.77
C GLN A 303 4.73 13.56 -19.07
N THR A 304 5.28 14.77 -18.93
CA THR A 304 5.89 15.52 -20.04
C THR A 304 7.41 15.60 -19.91
N ALA A 305 8.08 16.14 -20.93
CA ALA A 305 9.50 16.44 -20.82
C ALA A 305 9.75 17.46 -19.69
N VAL A 306 10.77 17.20 -18.86
CA VAL A 306 11.19 18.07 -17.76
C VAL A 306 12.67 18.41 -17.88
N LYS A 307 13.06 19.59 -17.38
CA LYS A 307 14.46 19.93 -17.26
C LYS A 307 15.01 19.32 -15.97
N ILE A 308 15.93 18.37 -16.13
CA ILE A 308 16.58 17.68 -15.01
C ILE A 308 17.85 18.43 -14.66
N LEU A 309 17.97 18.86 -13.41
CA LEU A 309 19.20 19.42 -12.87
C LEU A 309 20.20 18.29 -12.60
N PRO A 310 21.51 18.53 -12.79
CA PRO A 310 22.53 17.48 -12.74
C PRO A 310 22.77 16.94 -11.32
N ASN A 311 22.43 17.72 -10.28
CA ASN A 311 22.72 17.35 -8.91
C ASN A 311 21.52 16.60 -8.32
N PRO A 312 21.70 15.36 -7.82
CA PRO A 312 20.65 14.66 -7.10
C PRO A 312 20.42 15.29 -5.72
N ILE A 313 19.28 14.95 -5.09
CA ILE A 313 18.96 15.37 -3.71
C ILE A 313 19.87 14.68 -2.70
N PHE A 314 20.12 13.38 -2.90
CA PHE A 314 20.99 12.56 -2.08
C PHE A 314 22.16 12.01 -2.92
N ILE A 315 23.35 11.99 -2.33
CA ILE A 315 24.54 11.37 -2.90
C ILE A 315 24.92 10.20 -2.00
N ALA A 316 24.78 8.98 -2.51
CA ALA A 316 25.25 7.76 -1.86
C ALA A 316 26.57 7.33 -2.52
N ASN A 317 27.65 7.29 -1.73
CA ASN A 317 28.96 6.81 -2.15
C ASN A 317 29.11 5.37 -1.66
N CYS A 318 28.88 4.42 -2.56
CA CYS A 318 29.01 3.00 -2.25
C CYS A 318 30.45 2.61 -2.52
N ASP A 319 31.26 2.53 -1.46
CA ASP A 319 32.60 1.96 -1.56
C ASP A 319 32.45 0.50 -2.01
N ASN A 320 32.96 0.19 -3.20
CA ASN A 320 33.08 -1.20 -3.70
C ASN A 320 34.09 -2.00 -2.88
#